data_AF-A0A842HL86-F1
#
_entry.id   AF-A0A842HL86-F1
#
_cell.length_a   1.000
_cell.length_b   1.000
_cell.length_c   1.000
_cell.angle_alpha   90.00
_cell.angle_beta   90.00
_cell.angle_gamma   90.00
#
_symmetry.space_group_name_H-M   'P 1'
#
loop_
_entity.id
_entity.type
_entity.pdbx_description
1 polymer ?
#
loop_
_entity_poly.entity_id
_entity_poly.type
_entity_poly.pdbx_seq_one_letter_code
_entity_poly.pdbx_strand_id
1 'polypeptide(L)'
;MNTQSLIKFIITLESLLKFPRDRLFFLTITLPAYETGFQALGKAINKLTTFFGKQNIEWVKVFETHLSGQIHIHCVLLLPWNTRKEVFNRSGIDGKAPQSVIEQHYSERLLQLSRTLGKRMEAYGFGRWNMSPVCDMQALISYLTKEAGTSLGHHVRRWSCSKGLRVCKGPIALCSPRARARRQATHFAAYGLGCRTIEELRSLLGKHWSFILMNLINRFTDGILHKQTRAIVNHIRWRIDDNYYRHGAHSPLECNT
;
A
#
# COMPACT_ATOMS: atom_id res chain seq x y z
N MET A 1 -7.99 3.09 -13.87
CA MET A 1 -8.38 2.24 -12.72
C MET A 1 -9.88 2.37 -12.48
N ASN A 2 -10.62 1.30 -12.14
CA ASN A 2 -12.05 1.45 -11.81
C ASN A 2 -12.25 1.96 -10.37
N THR A 3 -13.41 2.55 -10.08
CA THR A 3 -13.72 3.17 -8.78
C THR A 3 -13.52 2.20 -7.60
N GLN A 4 -13.98 0.95 -7.72
CA GLN A 4 -13.81 -0.06 -6.67
C GLN A 4 -12.34 -0.36 -6.37
N SER A 5 -11.52 -0.46 -7.42
CA SER A 5 -10.08 -0.70 -7.31
C SER A 5 -9.38 0.48 -6.67
N LEU A 6 -9.79 1.71 -6.99
CA LEU A 6 -9.28 2.92 -6.36
C LEU A 6 -9.59 2.98 -4.86
N ILE A 7 -10.81 2.63 -4.44
CA ILE A 7 -11.14 2.61 -3.00
C ILE A 7 -10.22 1.65 -2.25
N LYS A 8 -10.07 0.42 -2.76
CA LYS A 8 -9.20 -0.58 -2.15
C LYS A 8 -7.75 -0.10 -2.10
N PHE A 9 -7.30 0.56 -3.16
CA PHE A 9 -5.97 1.14 -3.22
C PHE A 9 -5.77 2.22 -2.16
N ILE A 10 -6.66 3.22 -2.09
CA ILE A 10 -6.61 4.28 -1.08
C ILE A 10 -6.61 3.68 0.31
N ILE A 11 -7.55 2.79 0.64
CA ILE A 11 -7.61 2.19 1.98
C ILE A 11 -6.35 1.38 2.29
N THR A 12 -5.79 0.68 1.30
CA THR A 12 -4.52 -0.04 1.49
C THR A 12 -3.39 0.93 1.79
N LEU A 13 -3.31 2.07 1.10
CA LEU A 13 -2.32 3.10 1.39
C LEU A 13 -2.54 3.76 2.76
N GLU A 14 -3.78 4.10 3.11
CA GLU A 14 -4.15 4.64 4.43
C GLU A 14 -3.83 3.64 5.55
N SER A 15 -3.96 2.34 5.28
CA SER A 15 -3.59 1.29 6.24
C SER A 15 -2.12 1.35 6.65
N LEU A 16 -1.26 1.92 5.78
CA LEU A 16 0.16 2.05 6.06
C LEU A 16 0.42 3.04 7.20
N LEU A 17 -0.49 3.98 7.47
CA LEU A 17 -0.39 4.92 8.59
C LEU A 17 -0.38 4.22 9.96
N LYS A 18 -0.84 2.97 10.03
CA LYS A 18 -0.78 2.14 11.25
C LYS A 18 0.62 1.62 11.57
N PHE A 19 1.54 1.65 10.61
CA PHE A 19 2.92 1.18 10.81
C PHE A 19 3.83 2.37 11.14
N PRO A 20 4.87 2.16 11.98
CA PRO A 20 5.88 3.18 12.19
C PRO A 20 6.50 3.63 10.87
N ARG A 21 6.54 4.95 10.64
CA ARG A 21 7.18 5.56 9.46
C ARG A 21 8.62 5.09 9.27
N ASP A 22 9.30 4.80 10.37
CA ASP A 22 10.68 4.30 10.40
C ASP A 22 10.80 2.86 9.86
N ARG A 23 9.73 2.27 9.32
CA ARG A 23 9.77 1.00 8.59
C ARG A 23 9.41 1.16 7.11
N LEU A 24 9.01 2.35 6.70
CA LEU A 24 8.47 2.62 5.37
C LEU A 24 9.53 3.23 4.45
N PHE A 25 9.69 2.62 3.28
CA PHE A 25 10.56 3.08 2.20
C PHE A 25 9.76 3.24 0.91
N PHE A 26 10.14 4.21 0.11
CA PHE A 26 9.61 4.44 -1.22
C PHE A 26 10.65 4.00 -2.26
N LEU A 27 10.24 3.06 -3.10
CA LEU A 27 11.04 2.53 -4.20
C LEU A 27 10.40 2.94 -5.53
N THR A 28 11.12 3.72 -6.31
CA THR A 28 10.75 4.10 -7.68
C THR A 28 11.58 3.27 -8.65
N ILE A 29 10.95 2.72 -9.69
CA ILE A 29 11.61 1.97 -10.75
C ILE A 29 11.13 2.52 -12.08
N THR A 30 12.05 2.84 -12.98
CA THR A 30 11.77 3.31 -14.33
C THR A 30 12.29 2.29 -15.32
N LEU A 31 11.39 1.76 -16.16
CA LEU A 31 11.78 0.87 -17.25
C LEU A 31 12.48 1.63 -18.38
N PRO A 32 13.42 0.99 -19.10
CA PRO A 32 13.89 1.48 -20.39
C PRO A 32 12.69 1.64 -21.33
N ALA A 33 12.68 2.69 -22.14
CA ALA A 33 11.62 2.88 -23.12
C ALA A 33 11.66 1.76 -24.19
N TYR A 34 10.48 1.33 -24.65
CA TYR A 34 10.24 0.59 -25.89
C TYR A 34 10.66 -0.89 -26.04
N GLU A 35 11.46 -1.51 -25.17
CA GLU A 35 11.99 -2.86 -25.47
C GLU A 35 11.42 -4.04 -24.68
N THR A 36 10.77 -3.81 -23.53
CA THR A 36 10.26 -4.91 -22.71
C THR A 36 8.79 -5.21 -22.98
N GLY A 37 8.51 -6.29 -23.71
CA GLY A 37 7.15 -6.80 -23.88
C GLY A 37 6.45 -7.05 -22.53
N PHE A 38 5.12 -6.87 -22.47
CA PHE A 38 4.33 -7.00 -21.22
C PHE A 38 4.55 -8.32 -20.46
N GLN A 39 4.85 -9.41 -21.16
CA GLN A 39 5.17 -10.70 -20.53
C GLN A 39 6.51 -10.69 -19.80
N ALA A 40 7.54 -10.06 -20.38
CA ALA A 40 8.86 -9.91 -19.76
C ALA A 40 8.76 -9.02 -18.52
N LEU A 41 7.99 -7.93 -18.60
CA LEU A 41 7.66 -7.09 -17.45
C LEU A 41 6.96 -7.89 -16.34
N GLY A 42 5.95 -8.69 -16.69
CA GLY A 42 5.27 -9.57 -15.72
C GLY A 42 6.23 -10.52 -15.00
N LYS A 43 7.17 -11.14 -15.72
CA LYS A 43 8.20 -12.02 -15.16
C LYS A 43 9.16 -11.26 -14.23
N ALA A 44 9.68 -10.10 -14.66
CA ALA A 44 10.58 -9.26 -13.86
C ALA A 44 9.91 -8.81 -12.55
N ILE A 45 8.65 -8.39 -12.64
CA ILE A 45 7.85 -7.99 -11.49
C ILE A 45 7.62 -9.15 -10.53
N ASN A 46 7.33 -10.35 -11.03
CA ASN A 46 7.14 -11.53 -10.19
C ASN A 46 8.42 -11.89 -9.45
N LYS A 47 9.58 -11.82 -10.11
CA LYS A 47 10.89 -12.01 -9.47
C LYS A 47 11.13 -10.98 -8.37
N LEU A 48 10.84 -9.71 -8.63
CA LEU A 48 10.94 -8.64 -7.63
C LEU A 48 10.05 -8.87 -6.41
N THR A 49 8.78 -9.20 -6.61
CA THR A 49 7.87 -9.47 -5.48
C THR A 49 8.21 -10.75 -4.73
N THR A 50 8.80 -11.73 -5.41
CA THR A 50 9.32 -12.96 -4.77
C THR A 50 10.53 -12.63 -3.91
N PHE A 51 11.43 -11.77 -4.38
CA PHE A 51 12.54 -11.26 -3.58
C PHE A 51 12.03 -10.55 -2.32
N PHE A 52 11.06 -9.63 -2.44
CA PHE A 52 10.47 -8.98 -1.27
C PHE A 52 9.87 -9.98 -0.28
N GLY A 53 9.13 -10.99 -0.76
CA GLY A 53 8.59 -12.05 0.09
C GLY A 53 9.68 -12.83 0.84
N LYS A 54 10.79 -13.18 0.17
CA LYS A 54 11.94 -13.86 0.81
C LYS A 54 12.65 -13.00 1.86
N GLN A 55 12.59 -11.68 1.71
CA GLN A 55 13.13 -10.71 2.67
C GLN A 55 12.12 -10.31 3.76
N ASN A 56 10.92 -10.92 3.77
CA ASN A 56 9.81 -10.54 4.65
C ASN A 56 9.43 -9.05 4.55
N ILE A 57 9.57 -8.49 3.33
CA ILE A 57 9.19 -7.12 3.00
C ILE A 57 7.76 -7.14 2.42
N GLU A 58 6.86 -6.46 3.11
CA GLU A 58 5.51 -6.20 2.61
C GLU A 58 5.53 -5.00 1.65
N TRP A 59 4.62 -4.95 0.68
CA TRP A 59 4.69 -3.93 -0.37
C TRP A 59 3.32 -3.55 -0.93
N VAL A 60 3.20 -2.30 -1.36
CA VAL A 60 2.12 -1.79 -2.23
C VAL A 60 2.79 -1.22 -3.47
N LYS A 61 2.37 -1.64 -4.68
CA LYS A 61 2.94 -1.12 -5.94
C LYS A 61 1.89 -0.53 -6.84
N VAL A 62 2.27 0.50 -7.58
CA VAL A 62 1.48 1.21 -8.58
C VAL A 62 2.28 1.28 -9.86
N PHE A 63 1.65 0.93 -10.97
CA PHE A 63 2.18 1.14 -12.31
C PHE A 63 1.64 2.46 -12.84
N GLU A 64 2.52 3.26 -13.41
CA GLU A 64 2.21 4.51 -14.09
C GLU A 64 2.80 4.42 -15.49
N THR A 65 1.96 4.55 -16.51
CA THR A 65 2.39 4.59 -17.92
C THR A 65 2.37 6.03 -18.36
N HIS A 66 3.54 6.56 -18.75
CA HIS A 66 3.68 7.90 -19.29
C HIS A 66 3.19 7.96 -20.75
N LEU A 67 2.89 9.17 -21.26
CA LEU A 67 2.45 9.38 -22.65
C LEU A 67 3.47 8.86 -23.67
N SER A 68 4.75 8.89 -23.31
CA SER A 68 5.86 8.34 -24.12
C SER A 68 5.94 6.81 -24.14
N GLY A 69 5.01 6.12 -23.46
CA GLY A 69 5.04 4.66 -23.30
C GLY A 69 5.99 4.16 -22.22
N GLN A 70 6.78 5.04 -21.59
CA GLN A 70 7.64 4.68 -20.46
C GLN A 70 6.80 4.27 -19.26
N ILE A 71 7.20 3.19 -18.58
CA ILE A 71 6.51 2.68 -17.40
C ILE A 71 7.35 3.00 -16.16
N HIS A 72 6.70 3.65 -15.20
CA HIS A 72 7.18 3.87 -13.86
C HIS A 72 6.45 2.94 -12.89
N ILE A 73 7.19 2.37 -11.95
CA ILE A 73 6.65 1.53 -10.89
C ILE A 73 7.00 2.19 -9.58
N HIS A 74 5.98 2.58 -8.83
CA HIS A 74 6.11 3.15 -7.50
C HIS A 74 5.75 2.10 -6.47
N CYS A 75 6.66 1.78 -5.57
CA CYS A 75 6.47 0.81 -4.52
C CYS A 75 6.61 1.49 -3.14
N VAL A 76 5.64 1.28 -2.26
CA VAL A 76 5.81 1.52 -0.83
C VAL A 76 6.19 0.19 -0.20
N LEU A 77 7.35 0.13 0.43
CA LEU A 77 7.91 -1.04 1.09
C LEU A 77 7.77 -0.88 2.60
N LEU A 78 7.28 -1.91 3.27
CA LEU A 78 7.28 -2.03 4.72
C LEU A 78 8.36 -3.06 5.11
N LEU A 79 9.46 -2.55 5.65
CA LEU A 79 10.58 -3.39 6.09
C LEU A 79 10.23 -4.14 7.39
N PRO A 80 10.78 -5.35 7.59
CA PRO A 80 10.49 -6.15 8.78
C PRO A 80 11.11 -5.60 10.08
N TRP A 81 12.03 -4.65 9.99
CA TRP A 81 12.70 -4.03 11.14
C TRP A 81 12.53 -2.50 11.15
N ASN A 82 12.82 -1.89 12.30
CA ASN A 82 12.82 -0.43 12.49
C ASN A 82 14.16 0.17 12.01
N THR A 83 14.08 1.17 11.12
CA THR A 83 15.24 1.84 10.51
C THR A 83 15.51 3.23 11.07
N ARG A 84 14.91 3.62 12.19
CA ARG A 84 15.07 4.95 12.80
C ARG A 84 16.54 5.34 13.00
N LYS A 85 17.37 4.39 13.45
CA LYS A 85 18.83 4.57 13.65
C LYS A 85 19.67 4.18 12.43
N GLU A 86 19.03 3.68 11.38
CA GLU A 86 19.72 3.22 10.16
C GLU A 86 19.73 4.29 9.07
N VAL A 87 18.98 5.38 9.24
CA VAL A 87 18.97 6.54 8.35
C VAL A 87 19.48 7.76 9.13
N PHE A 88 20.71 8.21 8.83
CA PHE A 88 21.39 9.24 9.61
C PHE A 88 20.78 10.64 9.46
N ASN A 89 20.26 10.97 8.29
CA ASN A 89 19.60 12.26 8.03
C ASN A 89 18.35 12.07 7.15
N ARG A 90 17.26 11.60 7.75
CA ARG A 90 16.02 11.33 7.00
C ARG A 90 15.41 12.60 6.37
N SER A 91 15.47 13.75 7.05
CA SER A 91 14.93 15.03 6.57
C SER A 91 15.74 15.64 5.42
N GLY A 92 17.03 15.31 5.30
CA GLY A 92 17.90 15.84 4.25
C GLY A 92 17.92 15.01 2.96
N ILE A 93 17.21 13.89 2.90
CA ILE A 93 17.20 13.03 1.72
C ILE A 93 16.22 13.59 0.69
N ASP A 94 16.75 14.01 -0.47
CA ASP A 94 15.96 14.18 -1.68
C ASP A 94 15.71 12.81 -2.33
N GLY A 95 14.45 12.35 -2.32
CA GLY A 95 14.07 11.08 -2.96
C GLY A 95 14.22 11.07 -4.49
N LYS A 96 14.49 12.22 -5.11
CA LYS A 96 14.83 12.34 -6.53
C LYS A 96 16.33 12.27 -6.81
N ALA A 97 17.17 12.36 -5.78
CA ALA A 97 18.60 12.25 -5.94
C ALA A 97 19.00 10.86 -6.49
N PRO A 98 20.18 10.72 -7.12
CA PRO A 98 20.70 9.41 -7.49
C PRO A 98 20.83 8.49 -6.27
N GLN A 99 20.59 7.19 -6.47
CA GLN A 99 20.69 6.20 -5.39
C GLN A 99 22.00 6.27 -4.61
N SER A 100 23.13 6.53 -5.27
CA SER A 100 24.44 6.67 -4.65
C SER A 100 24.54 7.84 -3.66
N VAL A 101 23.76 8.90 -3.85
CA VAL A 101 23.68 10.04 -2.92
C VAL A 101 22.80 9.68 -1.73
N ILE A 102 21.66 9.03 -1.98
CA ILE A 102 20.74 8.59 -0.93
C ILE A 102 21.43 7.60 0.02
N GLU A 103 22.22 6.67 -0.54
CA GLU A 103 22.96 5.65 0.19
C GLU A 103 23.99 6.20 1.19
N GLN A 104 24.48 7.43 1.00
CA GLN A 104 25.39 8.08 1.97
C GLN A 104 24.76 8.27 3.35
N HIS A 105 23.43 8.22 3.43
CA HIS A 105 22.68 8.35 4.67
C HIS A 105 22.31 7.00 5.31
N TYR A 106 22.71 5.88 4.73
CA TYR A 106 22.33 4.54 5.17
C TYR A 106 23.39 3.90 6.05
N SER A 107 22.95 3.19 7.09
CA SER A 107 23.80 2.24 7.82
C SER A 107 24.22 1.07 6.92
N GLU A 108 25.23 0.31 7.35
CA GLU A 108 25.74 -0.84 6.60
C GLU A 108 24.65 -1.85 6.23
N ARG A 109 23.68 -2.09 7.14
CA ARG A 109 22.57 -3.02 6.88
C ARG A 109 21.67 -2.53 5.74
N LEU A 110 21.30 -1.25 5.74
CA LEU A 110 20.50 -0.67 4.65
C LEU A 110 21.29 -0.59 3.35
N LEU A 111 22.59 -0.28 3.41
CA LEU A 111 23.48 -0.36 2.26
C LEU A 111 23.52 -1.77 1.67
N GLN A 112 23.62 -2.80 2.51
CA GLN A 112 23.59 -4.20 2.06
C GLN A 112 22.27 -4.55 1.37
N LEU A 113 21.13 -4.12 1.93
CA LEU A 113 19.82 -4.26 1.30
C LEU A 113 19.78 -3.54 -0.05
N SER A 114 20.22 -2.28 -0.10
CA SER A 114 20.23 -1.44 -1.29
C SER A 114 21.10 -2.04 -2.41
N ARG A 115 22.33 -2.45 -2.09
CA ARG A 115 23.24 -3.14 -3.03
C ARG A 115 22.66 -4.45 -3.54
N THR A 116 22.04 -5.23 -2.65
CA THR A 116 21.37 -6.48 -3.03
C THR A 116 20.21 -6.19 -3.98
N LEU A 117 19.39 -5.18 -3.67
CA LEU A 117 18.30 -4.75 -4.52
C LEU A 117 18.82 -4.29 -5.88
N GLY A 118 19.87 -3.49 -5.94
CA GLY A 118 20.49 -3.00 -7.18
C GLY A 118 20.94 -4.12 -8.10
N LYS A 119 21.68 -5.12 -7.57
CA LYS A 119 22.08 -6.32 -8.33
C LYS A 119 20.87 -7.08 -8.88
N ARG A 120 19.76 -7.13 -8.12
CA ARG A 120 18.51 -7.75 -8.59
C ARG A 120 17.81 -6.90 -9.64
N MET A 121 17.81 -5.58 -9.51
CA MET A 121 17.19 -4.67 -10.46
C MET A 121 17.81 -4.83 -11.85
N GLU A 122 19.14 -4.81 -11.91
CA GLU A 122 19.91 -5.05 -13.12
C GLU A 122 19.62 -6.44 -13.70
N ALA A 123 19.72 -7.50 -12.89
CA ALA A 123 19.44 -8.87 -13.33
C ALA A 123 17.98 -9.12 -13.78
N TYR A 124 17.05 -8.26 -13.39
CA TYR A 124 15.64 -8.32 -13.81
C TYR A 124 15.35 -7.43 -15.03
N GLY A 125 16.32 -6.66 -15.50
CA GLY A 125 16.18 -5.75 -16.64
C GLY A 125 15.49 -4.43 -16.30
N PHE A 126 15.48 -4.03 -15.02
CA PHE A 126 15.01 -2.72 -14.64
C PHE A 126 16.09 -1.67 -14.95
N GLY A 127 15.67 -0.51 -15.45
CA GLY A 127 16.58 0.57 -15.85
C GLY A 127 17.05 1.37 -14.63
N ARG A 128 16.37 2.49 -14.36
CA ARG A 128 16.69 3.33 -13.19
C ARG A 128 15.86 2.89 -12.01
N TRP A 129 16.44 2.93 -10.81
CA TRP A 129 15.71 2.70 -9.58
C TRP A 129 16.28 3.57 -8.46
N ASN A 130 15.41 4.00 -7.55
CA ASN A 130 15.77 4.74 -6.36
C ASN A 130 14.95 4.20 -5.17
N MET A 131 15.60 3.92 -4.04
CA MET A 131 14.97 3.55 -2.78
C MET A 131 15.32 4.60 -1.73
N SER A 132 14.30 5.27 -1.19
CA SER A 132 14.42 6.33 -0.17
C SER A 132 13.52 6.05 1.03
N PRO A 133 13.83 6.52 2.23
CA PRO A 133 12.91 6.45 3.36
C PRO A 133 11.67 7.32 3.10
N VAL A 134 10.50 6.89 3.60
CA VAL A 134 9.32 7.76 3.55
C VAL A 134 9.43 8.84 4.64
N CYS A 135 9.41 10.11 4.23
CA CYS A 135 9.48 11.27 5.12
C CYS A 135 8.08 11.75 5.53
N ASP A 136 7.15 11.78 4.57
CA ASP A 136 5.77 12.19 4.75
C ASP A 136 4.81 11.20 4.06
N MET A 137 4.01 10.51 4.87
CA MET A 137 3.04 9.53 4.38
C MET A 137 1.85 10.19 3.68
N GLN A 138 1.38 11.35 4.14
CA GLN A 138 0.22 12.00 3.54
C GLN A 138 0.59 12.57 2.16
N ALA A 139 1.76 13.18 2.04
CA ALA A 139 2.30 13.62 0.76
C ALA A 139 2.46 12.44 -0.22
N LEU A 140 2.96 11.29 0.26
CA LEU A 140 3.09 10.07 -0.54
C LEU A 140 1.74 9.52 -1.01
N ILE A 141 0.74 9.45 -0.11
CA ILE A 141 -0.61 9.00 -0.45
C ILE A 141 -1.21 9.92 -1.51
N SER A 142 -1.08 11.23 -1.34
CA SER A 142 -1.55 12.23 -2.30
C SER A 142 -0.87 12.04 -3.66
N TYR A 143 0.46 11.89 -3.68
CA TYR A 143 1.25 11.63 -4.89
C TYR A 143 0.77 10.38 -5.64
N LEU A 144 0.61 9.27 -4.94
CA LEU A 144 0.21 8.00 -5.53
C LEU A 144 -1.26 7.96 -5.98
N THR A 145 -2.10 8.86 -5.46
CA THR A 145 -3.55 8.91 -5.76
C THR A 145 -3.96 10.07 -6.68
N LYS A 146 -3.06 11.03 -6.94
CA LYS A 146 -3.30 12.29 -7.69
C LYS A 146 -4.06 12.13 -9.02
N GLU A 147 -3.78 11.07 -9.78
CA GLU A 147 -4.40 10.85 -11.10
C GLU A 147 -5.46 9.74 -11.10
N ALA A 148 -5.82 9.22 -9.93
CA ALA A 148 -6.84 8.18 -9.87
C ALA A 148 -8.27 8.71 -10.12
N GLY A 149 -8.46 10.03 -10.11
CA GLY A 149 -9.74 10.72 -10.29
C GLY A 149 -9.97 11.34 -11.68
N THR A 150 -8.98 11.38 -12.56
CA THR A 150 -9.15 11.92 -13.92
C THR A 150 -9.68 10.83 -14.84
N SER A 151 -10.99 10.85 -15.08
CA SER A 151 -11.57 10.26 -16.27
C SER A 151 -10.95 10.96 -17.47
N LEU A 152 -9.97 10.36 -18.16
CA LEU A 152 -9.64 10.55 -19.59
C LEU A 152 -8.32 9.83 -19.96
N GLY A 153 -8.36 9.01 -21.01
CA GLY A 153 -7.31 8.97 -22.01
C GLY A 153 -6.19 7.94 -21.87
N HIS A 154 -5.17 8.19 -21.05
CA HIS A 154 -3.83 7.68 -21.39
C HIS A 154 -2.99 7.12 -20.22
N HIS A 155 -3.38 7.35 -18.96
CA HIS A 155 -2.65 6.87 -17.78
C HIS A 155 -3.37 5.70 -17.10
N VAL A 156 -3.05 4.47 -17.50
CA VAL A 156 -3.64 3.27 -16.87
C VAL A 156 -2.87 2.95 -15.59
N ARG A 157 -3.27 3.55 -14.46
CA ARG A 157 -2.77 3.11 -13.15
C ARG A 157 -3.31 1.73 -12.78
N ARG A 158 -2.42 0.75 -12.64
CA ARG A 158 -2.70 -0.57 -12.05
C ARG A 158 -1.99 -0.66 -10.72
N TRP A 159 -2.59 -1.31 -9.74
CA TRP A 159 -1.95 -1.48 -8.44
C TRP A 159 -2.11 -2.91 -7.94
N SER A 160 -1.26 -3.29 -7.00
CA SER A 160 -1.42 -4.50 -6.19
C SER A 160 -0.63 -4.36 -4.89
N CYS A 161 -0.87 -5.25 -3.95
CA CYS A 161 -0.13 -5.31 -2.70
C CYS A 161 0.16 -6.75 -2.29
N SER A 162 1.12 -6.90 -1.39
CA SER A 162 1.39 -8.13 -0.67
C SER A 162 0.18 -8.60 0.13
N LYS A 163 0.13 -9.90 0.44
CA LYS A 163 -1.03 -10.49 1.13
C LYS A 163 -1.20 -9.92 2.55
N GLY A 164 -0.13 -9.51 3.23
CA GLY A 164 -0.19 -8.97 4.60
C GLY A 164 -0.88 -7.61 4.69
N LEU A 165 -0.82 -6.81 3.63
CA LEU A 165 -1.40 -5.45 3.57
C LEU A 165 -2.84 -5.41 3.03
N ARG A 166 -3.43 -6.56 2.66
CA ARG A 166 -4.82 -6.58 2.16
C ARG A 166 -5.80 -6.22 3.26
N VAL A 167 -6.63 -5.22 2.97
CA VAL A 167 -7.75 -4.76 3.81
C VAL A 167 -8.77 -5.88 3.98
N CYS A 168 -8.83 -6.43 5.20
CA CYS A 168 -9.75 -7.47 5.69
C CYS A 168 -9.86 -8.74 4.81
N LYS A 169 -9.55 -9.91 5.39
CA LYS A 169 -9.65 -11.23 4.72
C LYS A 169 -10.89 -11.99 5.20
N GLY A 170 -11.40 -12.89 4.34
CA GLY A 170 -12.50 -13.77 4.70
C GLY A 170 -13.30 -14.26 3.48
N PRO A 171 -13.81 -15.51 3.50
CA PRO A 171 -14.72 -16.00 2.49
C PRO A 171 -16.10 -15.37 2.66
N ILE A 172 -16.58 -14.70 1.61
CA ILE A 172 -17.98 -14.30 1.45
C ILE A 172 -18.34 -14.66 0.01
N ALA A 173 -19.13 -15.72 -0.18
CA ALA A 173 -19.57 -16.18 -1.49
C ALA A 173 -20.85 -15.44 -1.88
N LEU A 174 -20.72 -14.45 -2.75
CA LEU A 174 -21.82 -13.59 -3.17
C LEU A 174 -21.64 -13.23 -4.65
N CYS A 175 -22.58 -13.66 -5.49
CA CYS A 175 -22.37 -13.72 -6.95
C CYS A 175 -22.88 -12.51 -7.74
N SER A 176 -23.93 -11.80 -7.27
CA SER A 176 -24.50 -10.64 -7.98
C SER A 176 -23.67 -9.36 -7.81
N PRO A 177 -23.78 -8.35 -8.70
CA PRO A 177 -23.05 -7.09 -8.57
C PRO A 177 -23.25 -6.39 -7.23
N ARG A 178 -24.50 -6.30 -6.75
CA ARG A 178 -24.84 -5.77 -5.42
C ARG A 178 -24.22 -6.62 -4.31
N ALA A 179 -24.19 -7.93 -4.45
CA ALA A 179 -23.64 -8.83 -3.47
C ALA A 179 -22.08 -8.75 -3.41
N ARG A 180 -21.41 -8.52 -4.55
CA ARG A 180 -19.97 -8.19 -4.60
C ARG A 180 -19.66 -6.85 -3.94
N ALA A 181 -20.49 -5.83 -4.18
CA ALA A 181 -20.37 -4.53 -3.52
C ALA A 181 -20.57 -4.66 -2.00
N ARG A 182 -21.58 -5.42 -1.57
CA ARG A 182 -21.86 -5.72 -0.16
C ARG A 182 -20.69 -6.43 0.53
N ARG A 183 -20.07 -7.42 -0.13
CA ARG A 183 -18.86 -8.07 0.39
C ARG A 183 -17.73 -7.07 0.65
N GLN A 184 -17.47 -6.18 -0.31
CA GLN A 184 -16.44 -5.15 -0.16
C GLN A 184 -16.80 -4.16 0.96
N ALA A 185 -18.05 -3.72 1.02
CA ALA A 185 -18.58 -2.88 2.09
C ALA A 185 -18.41 -3.52 3.48
N THR A 186 -18.65 -4.82 3.61
CA THR A 186 -18.41 -5.57 4.85
C THR A 186 -16.94 -5.56 5.24
N HIS A 187 -16.02 -5.80 4.29
CA HIS A 187 -14.58 -5.76 4.56
C HIS A 187 -14.12 -4.36 5.01
N PHE A 188 -14.69 -3.31 4.41
CA PHE A 188 -14.41 -1.93 4.79
C PHE A 188 -14.97 -1.56 6.16
N ALA A 189 -16.20 -1.99 6.47
CA ALA A 189 -16.79 -1.82 7.78
C ALA A 189 -15.99 -2.55 8.87
N ALA A 190 -15.60 -3.81 8.62
CA ALA A 190 -14.74 -4.59 9.51
C ALA A 190 -13.41 -3.88 9.77
N TYR A 191 -12.76 -3.42 8.70
CA TYR A 191 -11.49 -2.72 8.79
C TYR A 191 -11.59 -1.38 9.55
N GLY A 192 -12.69 -0.64 9.38
CA GLY A 192 -13.00 0.56 10.15
C GLY A 192 -13.21 0.30 11.64
N LEU A 193 -13.48 -0.95 12.04
CA LEU A 193 -13.52 -1.39 13.44
C LEU A 193 -12.18 -1.98 13.93
N GLY A 194 -11.12 -1.85 13.14
CA GLY A 194 -9.80 -2.41 13.49
C GLY A 194 -9.62 -3.88 13.15
N CYS A 195 -10.64 -4.57 12.65
CA CYS A 195 -10.57 -6.00 12.32
C CYS A 195 -9.81 -6.23 10.99
N ARG A 196 -8.86 -7.16 11.00
CA ARG A 196 -8.10 -7.63 9.83
C ARG A 196 -8.73 -8.85 9.15
N THR A 197 -9.70 -9.48 9.81
CA THR A 197 -10.44 -10.63 9.30
C THR A 197 -11.93 -10.53 9.62
N ILE A 198 -12.77 -11.24 8.87
CA ILE A 198 -14.21 -11.35 9.19
C ILE A 198 -14.41 -12.16 10.47
N GLU A 199 -13.48 -13.06 10.79
CA GLU A 199 -13.44 -13.84 12.03
C GLU A 199 -13.20 -12.95 13.25
N GLU A 200 -12.27 -11.99 13.16
CA GLU A 200 -12.09 -10.95 14.20
C GLU A 200 -13.36 -10.11 14.37
N LEU A 201 -14.02 -9.73 13.27
CA LEU A 201 -15.29 -8.99 13.34
C LEU A 201 -16.39 -9.79 14.06
N ARG A 202 -16.50 -11.09 13.76
CA ARG A 202 -17.45 -12.00 14.41
C ARG A 202 -17.14 -12.17 15.89
N SER A 203 -15.86 -12.20 16.26
CA SER A 203 -15.44 -12.29 17.66
C SER A 203 -15.76 -11.00 18.41
N LEU A 204 -15.59 -9.84 17.77
CA LEU A 204 -15.85 -8.52 18.35
C LEU A 204 -17.34 -8.22 18.55
N LEU A 205 -18.18 -8.53 17.57
CA LEU A 205 -19.61 -8.13 17.56
C LEU A 205 -20.59 -9.31 17.76
N GLY A 206 -20.07 -10.54 17.89
CA GLY A 206 -20.86 -11.74 18.05
C GLY A 206 -21.68 -12.14 16.81
N LYS A 207 -22.61 -13.09 16.99
CA LYS A 207 -23.42 -13.70 15.90
C LYS A 207 -24.30 -12.71 15.13
N HIS A 208 -24.60 -11.54 15.70
CA HIS A 208 -25.46 -10.52 15.10
C HIS A 208 -24.70 -9.36 14.44
N TRP A 209 -23.39 -9.49 14.24
CA TRP A 209 -22.54 -8.45 13.63
C TRP A 209 -23.11 -7.86 12.33
N SER A 210 -23.76 -8.68 11.50
CA SER A 210 -24.29 -8.28 10.20
C SER A 210 -25.51 -7.38 10.33
N PHE A 211 -26.32 -7.57 11.38
CA PHE A 211 -27.45 -6.73 11.73
C PHE A 211 -26.97 -5.41 12.35
N ILE A 212 -26.04 -5.48 13.30
CA ILE A 212 -25.43 -4.31 13.96
C ILE A 212 -24.83 -3.36 12.92
N LEU A 213 -24.12 -3.89 11.93
CA LEU A 213 -23.47 -3.10 10.88
C LEU A 213 -24.34 -2.89 9.63
N MET A 214 -25.59 -3.33 9.63
CA MET A 214 -26.44 -3.35 8.43
C MET A 214 -26.54 -1.98 7.76
N ASN A 215 -26.80 -0.93 8.54
CA ASN A 215 -26.93 0.44 8.02
C ASN A 215 -25.62 0.95 7.43
N LEU A 216 -24.48 0.67 8.06
CA LEU A 216 -23.17 1.06 7.55
C LEU A 216 -22.82 0.30 6.27
N ILE A 217 -23.01 -1.03 6.27
CA ILE A 217 -22.74 -1.89 5.12
C ILE A 217 -23.63 -1.50 3.94
N ASN A 218 -24.91 -1.22 4.16
CA ASN A 218 -25.82 -0.78 3.09
C ASN A 218 -25.37 0.57 2.51
N ARG A 219 -25.09 1.58 3.35
CA ARG A 219 -24.55 2.88 2.89
C ARG A 219 -23.27 2.72 2.06
N PHE A 220 -22.34 1.87 2.50
CA PHE A 220 -21.11 1.59 1.75
C PHE A 220 -21.38 0.82 0.45
N THR A 221 -22.32 -0.12 0.48
CA THR A 221 -22.73 -0.89 -0.71
C THR A 221 -23.27 0.05 -1.78
N ASP A 222 -24.17 0.96 -1.40
CA ASP A 222 -24.77 1.92 -2.32
C ASP A 222 -23.72 2.93 -2.81
N GLY A 223 -22.84 3.42 -1.93
CA GLY A 223 -21.69 4.25 -2.32
C GLY A 223 -20.76 3.57 -3.33
N ILE A 224 -20.52 2.26 -3.20
CA ILE A 224 -19.73 1.48 -4.17
C ILE A 224 -20.47 1.36 -5.52
N LEU A 225 -21.77 1.09 -5.50
CA LEU A 225 -22.58 0.93 -6.72
C LEU A 225 -22.73 2.25 -7.49
N HIS A 226 -22.93 3.36 -6.77
CA HIS A 226 -23.09 4.70 -7.34
C HIS A 226 -21.76 5.45 -7.54
N LYS A 227 -20.62 4.79 -7.31
CA LYS A 227 -19.28 5.39 -7.43
C LYS A 227 -19.06 6.60 -6.51
N GLN A 228 -19.82 6.70 -5.43
CA GLN A 228 -19.74 7.74 -4.40
C GLN A 228 -19.00 7.21 -3.18
N THR A 229 -17.67 7.31 -3.21
CA THR A 229 -16.81 6.55 -2.28
C THR A 229 -16.18 7.39 -1.19
N ARG A 230 -16.36 8.72 -1.26
CA ARG A 230 -15.80 9.69 -0.32
C ARG A 230 -16.24 9.41 1.11
N ALA A 231 -17.50 9.04 1.31
CA ALA A 231 -18.03 8.65 2.62
C ALA A 231 -17.33 7.42 3.22
N ILE A 232 -16.96 6.44 2.38
CA ILE A 232 -16.25 5.22 2.81
C ILE A 232 -14.82 5.57 3.24
N VAL A 233 -14.12 6.34 2.40
CA VAL A 233 -12.74 6.79 2.68
C VAL A 233 -12.71 7.64 3.94
N ASN A 234 -13.61 8.62 4.06
CA ASN A 234 -13.68 9.50 5.23
C ASN A 234 -14.01 8.70 6.51
N HIS A 235 -14.93 7.74 6.45
CA HIS A 235 -15.26 6.90 7.60
C HIS A 235 -14.06 6.08 8.06
N ILE A 236 -13.32 5.48 7.12
CA ILE A 236 -12.13 4.69 7.46
C ILE A 236 -11.01 5.58 7.99
N ARG A 237 -10.75 6.74 7.36
CA ARG A 237 -9.75 7.71 7.84
C ARG A 237 -10.07 8.17 9.26
N TRP A 238 -11.29 8.65 9.49
CA TRP A 238 -11.75 9.05 10.83
C TRP A 238 -11.57 7.94 11.85
N ARG A 239 -11.83 6.68 11.49
CA ARG A 239 -11.62 5.54 12.38
C ARG A 239 -10.15 5.15 12.59
N ILE A 240 -9.29 5.29 11.59
CA ILE A 240 -7.85 5.11 11.74
C ILE A 240 -7.33 6.16 12.71
N ASP A 241 -7.72 7.42 12.51
CA ASP A 241 -7.34 8.53 13.38
C ASP A 241 -7.89 8.33 14.80
N ASP A 242 -9.18 8.03 14.97
CA ASP A 242 -9.84 7.80 16.27
C ASP A 242 -9.20 6.62 17.04
N ASN A 243 -8.83 5.52 16.36
CA ASN A 243 -8.10 4.43 17.00
C ASN A 243 -6.65 4.82 17.34
N TYR A 244 -5.99 5.64 16.51
CA TYR A 244 -4.64 6.14 16.76
C TYR A 244 -4.60 7.10 17.97
N TYR A 245 -5.64 7.93 18.14
CA TYR A 245 -5.76 8.88 19.23
C TYR A 245 -6.32 8.26 20.53
N ARG A 246 -7.31 7.35 20.46
CA ARG A 246 -7.88 6.68 21.66
C ARG A 246 -6.97 5.62 22.26
N HIS A 247 -6.18 4.94 21.42
CA HIS A 247 -5.18 3.96 21.87
C HIS A 247 -3.76 4.50 21.73
N GLY A 248 -3.60 5.81 21.97
CA GLY A 248 -2.33 6.53 21.84
C GLY A 248 -1.16 5.66 22.24
N ALA A 249 -0.24 5.43 21.30
CA ALA A 249 0.98 4.69 21.51
C ALA A 249 0.81 3.45 22.42
N HIS A 250 0.49 2.29 21.83
CA HIS A 250 1.20 1.10 22.31
C HIS A 250 2.69 1.28 21.95
N SER A 251 3.38 2.02 22.82
CA SER A 251 4.80 1.90 23.08
C SER A 251 5.10 0.42 23.32
N PRO A 252 6.23 -0.09 22.79
CA PRO A 252 6.69 -1.44 23.04
C PRO A 252 7.04 -1.60 24.52
N LEU A 253 6.17 -2.27 25.26
CA LEU A 253 6.58 -3.08 26.40
C LEU A 253 6.60 -4.49 25.81
N GLU A 254 7.76 -5.01 25.40
CA GLU A 254 8.77 -5.53 26.30
C GLU A 254 10.17 -4.89 26.09
N CYS A 255 10.47 -3.91 26.94
CA CYS A 255 11.80 -3.71 27.48
C CYS A 255 11.59 -3.60 28.99
N ASN A 256 11.73 -4.74 29.67
CA ASN A 256 12.07 -4.87 31.09
C ASN A 256 12.28 -6.35 31.40
N THR A 257 13.46 -6.84 31.04
CA THR A 257 14.40 -7.67 31.84
C THR A 257 15.57 -8.03 30.95
#